data_AF-A0A139PC56-F1
#
_entry.id   AF-A0A139PC56-F1
#
_cell.length_a   1.000
_cell.length_b   1.000
_cell.length_c   1.000
_cell.angle_alpha   90.00
_cell.angle_beta   90.00
_cell.angle_gamma   90.00
#
_symmetry.space_group_name_H-M   'P 1'
#
loop_
_entity.id
_entity.type
_entity.pdbx_description
1 polymer ?
#
loop_
_entity_poly.entity_id
_entity_poly.type
_entity_poly.pdbx_seq_one_letter_code
_entity_poly.pdbx_strand_id
1 'polypeptide(L)'
;MPFFKAPKAANAAKTLAIMAAILGFLFAGITFLNYWTGIVPVKGMTTLAQMAQAILGSSPIGRLLFYIFQLSTALILAVAANTGFSAFPMLSYNMAKNKYMPHMYMEKGDRLGYSNGILTLAFGAIVLLLIFEGSTESLIPLYTIGVFVPFALSQTGMVIHWKKQYGKQFLKHSLANILGAAICYTIVGILLLFRLGAIWPFFPIIAALMWLFLSIKNHYNKVALQLRLDEDIERIDFAGNTVLVLVGNVTRVSVGAMNYARSIGDDIIAMHVSTKETQEKDREVAREFQEYFPDIQFTNIETSYRNIIRPTLRYVDRIAREAEKKGYTVTVLVPQFIPNHQWQNILHNQMSLKMKYYLKWRENVVISSYSYHLKE
;
A
#
# COMPACT_ATOMS: atom_id res chain seq x y z
N MET A 1 3.97 -21.08 -1.51
CA MET A 1 4.09 -22.38 -2.23
C MET A 1 3.19 -22.36 -3.46
N PRO A 2 3.53 -23.05 -4.56
CA PRO A 2 2.59 -23.24 -5.67
C PRO A 2 1.34 -24.00 -5.19
N PHE A 3 0.15 -23.57 -5.62
CA PHE A 3 -1.13 -24.10 -5.16
C PHE A 3 -1.35 -25.61 -5.41
N PHE A 4 -0.65 -26.19 -6.38
CA PHE A 4 -0.77 -27.62 -6.74
C PHE A 4 0.59 -28.32 -6.76
N LYS A 5 0.61 -29.58 -6.29
CA LYS A 5 1.74 -30.50 -6.45
C LYS A 5 1.86 -30.95 -7.92
N ALA A 6 3.07 -31.29 -8.36
CA ALA A 6 3.30 -31.82 -9.70
C ALA A 6 2.61 -33.20 -9.86
N PRO A 7 1.99 -33.50 -11.00
CA PRO A 7 1.82 -32.67 -12.21
C PRO A 7 0.74 -31.58 -12.04
N LYS A 8 1.12 -30.31 -12.14
CA LYS A 8 0.27 -29.16 -11.78
C LYS A 8 -0.96 -29.01 -12.65
N ALA A 9 -0.80 -29.15 -13.98
CA ALA A 9 -1.88 -28.93 -14.94
C ALA A 9 -3.00 -29.97 -14.80
N ALA A 10 -2.64 -31.25 -14.68
CA ALA A 10 -3.61 -32.33 -14.54
C ALA A 10 -4.37 -32.24 -13.21
N ASN A 11 -3.66 -31.95 -12.11
CA ASN A 11 -4.29 -31.81 -10.80
C ASN A 11 -5.25 -30.60 -10.76
N ALA A 12 -4.82 -29.45 -11.28
CA ALA A 12 -5.67 -28.26 -11.36
C ALA A 12 -6.91 -28.50 -12.24
N ALA A 13 -6.77 -29.15 -13.39
CA ALA A 13 -7.89 -29.44 -14.28
C ALA A 13 -8.91 -30.40 -13.63
N LYS A 14 -8.45 -31.46 -12.96
CA LYS A 14 -9.33 -32.39 -12.23
C LYS A 14 -10.10 -31.68 -11.13
N THR A 15 -9.42 -30.86 -10.31
CA THR A 15 -10.08 -30.08 -9.25
C THR A 15 -11.11 -29.12 -9.83
N LEU A 16 -10.78 -28.40 -10.90
CA LEU A 16 -11.71 -27.46 -11.53
C LEU A 16 -12.93 -28.16 -12.14
N ALA A 17 -12.76 -29.35 -12.73
CA ALA A 17 -13.85 -30.16 -13.25
C ALA A 17 -14.80 -30.64 -12.13
N ILE A 18 -14.26 -31.10 -10.99
CA ILE A 18 -15.06 -31.51 -9.84
C ILE A 18 -15.83 -30.31 -9.27
N MET A 19 -15.18 -29.15 -9.13
CA MET A 19 -15.84 -27.93 -8.67
C MET A 19 -16.97 -27.51 -9.61
N ALA A 20 -16.75 -27.55 -10.92
CA ALA A 20 -17.78 -27.24 -11.92
C ALA A 20 -18.96 -28.22 -11.86
N ALA A 21 -18.69 -29.52 -11.69
CA ALA A 21 -19.74 -30.54 -11.56
C ALA A 21 -20.57 -30.35 -10.29
N ILE A 22 -19.92 -30.10 -9.13
CA ILE A 22 -20.62 -29.82 -7.87
C ILE A 22 -21.46 -28.55 -7.99
N LEU A 23 -20.90 -27.47 -8.55
CA LEU A 23 -21.62 -26.23 -8.75
C LEU A 23 -22.83 -26.43 -9.67
N GLY A 24 -22.67 -27.14 -10.78
CA GLY A 24 -23.74 -27.45 -11.71
C GLY A 24 -24.85 -28.28 -11.06
N PHE A 25 -24.49 -29.32 -10.30
CA PHE A 25 -25.44 -30.16 -9.57
C PHE A 25 -26.22 -29.37 -8.51
N LEU A 26 -25.52 -28.57 -7.68
CA LEU A 26 -26.16 -27.75 -6.66
C LEU A 26 -27.06 -26.67 -7.26
N PHE A 27 -26.62 -25.99 -8.31
CA PHE A 27 -27.40 -24.96 -8.99
C PHE A 27 -28.67 -25.54 -9.62
N ALA A 28 -28.55 -26.67 -10.32
CA ALA A 28 -29.70 -27.38 -10.88
C ALA A 28 -30.67 -27.86 -9.79
N GLY A 29 -30.15 -28.43 -8.69
CA GLY A 29 -30.94 -28.90 -7.56
C GLY A 29 -31.71 -27.78 -6.86
N ILE A 30 -31.05 -26.66 -6.56
CA ILE A 30 -31.71 -25.49 -5.95
C ILE A 30 -32.76 -24.91 -6.89
N THR A 31 -32.46 -24.80 -8.18
CA THR A 31 -33.41 -24.28 -9.19
C THR A 31 -34.64 -25.17 -9.29
N PHE A 32 -34.44 -26.49 -9.33
CA PHE A 32 -35.53 -27.46 -9.36
C PHE A 32 -36.39 -27.40 -8.10
N LEU A 33 -35.78 -27.36 -6.91
CA LEU A 33 -36.50 -27.24 -5.65
C LEU A 33 -37.28 -25.92 -5.55
N ASN A 34 -36.68 -24.81 -5.98
CA ASN A 34 -37.33 -23.51 -5.98
C ASN A 34 -38.55 -23.48 -6.92
N TYR A 35 -38.44 -24.14 -8.08
CA TYR A 35 -39.57 -24.32 -9.01
C TYR A 35 -40.67 -25.21 -8.41
N TRP A 36 -40.31 -26.34 -7.80
CA TRP A 36 -41.26 -27.28 -7.20
C TRP A 36 -42.01 -26.69 -6.01
N THR A 37 -41.32 -25.94 -5.16
CA THR A 37 -41.89 -25.33 -3.94
C THR A 37 -42.69 -24.06 -4.22
N GLY A 38 -42.65 -23.53 -5.45
CA GLY A 38 -43.45 -22.38 -5.86
C GLY A 38 -43.09 -21.08 -5.12
N ILE A 39 -41.83 -20.91 -4.73
CA ILE A 39 -41.40 -19.77 -3.90
C ILE A 39 -41.39 -18.49 -4.72
N VAL A 40 -42.22 -17.53 -4.30
CA VAL A 40 -42.23 -16.16 -4.84
C VAL A 40 -41.29 -15.28 -4.01
N PRO A 41 -40.30 -14.60 -4.60
CA PRO A 41 -39.33 -13.80 -3.85
C PRO A 41 -39.99 -12.71 -2.97
N VAL A 42 -39.92 -12.90 -1.65
CA VAL A 42 -40.33 -11.89 -0.66
C VAL A 42 -39.18 -10.95 -0.29
N LYS A 43 -39.46 -9.65 -0.17
CA LYS A 43 -38.47 -8.65 0.30
C LYS A 43 -37.99 -8.96 1.73
N GLY A 44 -36.69 -8.89 1.96
CA GLY A 44 -36.08 -9.07 3.29
C GLY A 44 -35.68 -10.50 3.64
N MET A 45 -35.98 -11.50 2.80
CA MET A 45 -35.52 -12.87 2.97
C MET A 45 -34.96 -13.43 1.66
N THR A 46 -33.82 -14.12 1.71
CA THR A 46 -33.25 -14.75 0.51
C THR A 46 -34.13 -15.89 0.02
N THR A 47 -34.14 -16.16 -1.28
CA THR A 47 -34.88 -17.30 -1.86
C THR A 47 -34.43 -18.63 -1.25
N LEU A 48 -33.14 -18.76 -0.94
CA LEU A 48 -32.58 -19.93 -0.27
C LEU A 48 -33.11 -20.10 1.16
N ALA A 49 -33.27 -19.02 1.92
CA ALA A 49 -33.86 -19.07 3.25
C ALA A 49 -35.36 -19.39 3.20
N GLN A 50 -36.10 -18.84 2.24
CA GLN A 50 -37.50 -19.18 2.00
C GLN A 50 -37.67 -20.67 1.68
N MET A 51 -36.78 -21.22 0.86
CA MET A 51 -36.77 -22.65 0.52
C MET A 51 -36.45 -23.52 1.72
N ALA A 52 -35.43 -23.16 2.50
CA ALA A 52 -35.10 -23.89 3.72
C ALA A 52 -36.28 -23.87 4.72
N GLN A 53 -36.96 -22.74 4.86
CA GLN A 53 -38.13 -22.63 5.75
C GLN A 53 -39.32 -23.47 5.27
N ALA A 54 -39.60 -23.48 3.96
CA ALA A 54 -40.68 -24.27 3.37
C ALA A 54 -40.43 -25.79 3.51
N ILE A 55 -39.19 -26.24 3.40
CA ILE A 55 -38.82 -27.65 3.49
C ILE A 55 -38.70 -28.13 4.94
N LEU A 56 -38.06 -27.34 5.81
CA LEU A 56 -37.76 -27.75 7.20
C LEU A 56 -38.95 -27.54 8.15
N GLY A 57 -39.90 -26.68 7.78
CA GLY A 57 -41.10 -26.42 8.57
C GLY A 57 -40.85 -25.73 9.91
N SER A 58 -41.90 -25.66 10.74
CA SER A 58 -41.90 -24.93 12.02
C SER A 58 -41.66 -25.81 13.26
N SER A 59 -41.40 -27.10 13.08
CA SER A 59 -41.05 -28.04 14.17
C SER A 59 -39.82 -27.54 14.95
N PRO A 60 -39.69 -27.82 16.26
CA PRO A 60 -38.47 -27.49 17.03
C PRO A 60 -37.18 -28.00 16.37
N ILE A 61 -37.22 -29.21 15.78
CA ILE A 61 -36.10 -29.80 15.04
C ILE A 61 -35.86 -29.05 13.72
N GLY A 62 -36.94 -28.70 13.00
CA GLY A 62 -36.87 -27.93 11.76
C GLY A 62 -36.26 -26.54 11.95
N ARG A 63 -36.63 -25.86 13.05
CA ARG A 63 -36.08 -24.54 13.40
C ARG A 63 -34.59 -24.62 13.73
N LEU A 64 -34.14 -25.66 14.43
CA LEU A 64 -32.71 -25.89 14.70
C LEU A 64 -31.93 -26.09 13.39
N LEU A 65 -32.42 -26.96 12.50
CA LEU A 65 -31.80 -27.21 11.20
C LEU A 65 -31.78 -25.96 10.32
N PHE A 66 -32.84 -25.14 10.36
CA PHE A 66 -32.91 -23.88 9.64
C PHE A 66 -31.80 -22.90 10.08
N TYR A 67 -31.57 -22.75 11.39
CA TYR A 67 -30.48 -21.90 11.89
C TYR A 67 -29.11 -22.44 11.52
N ILE A 68 -28.90 -23.76 11.57
CA ILE A 68 -27.65 -24.39 11.13
C ILE A 68 -27.41 -24.12 9.64
N PHE A 69 -28.44 -24.26 8.81
CA PHE A 69 -28.39 -24.00 7.37
C PHE A 69 -28.06 -22.52 7.08
N GLN A 70 -28.71 -21.59 7.77
CA GLN A 70 -28.47 -20.15 7.60
C GLN A 70 -27.06 -19.76 8.06
N LEU A 71 -26.58 -20.29 9.19
CA LEU A 71 -25.23 -20.08 9.69
C LEU A 71 -24.19 -20.63 8.69
N SER A 72 -24.42 -21.83 8.17
CA SER A 72 -23.55 -22.45 7.16
C SER A 72 -23.47 -21.59 5.89
N THR A 73 -24.60 -21.07 5.43
CA THR A 73 -24.67 -20.17 4.26
C THR A 73 -23.87 -18.89 4.51
N ALA A 74 -24.03 -18.28 5.69
CA ALA A 74 -23.26 -17.09 6.07
C ALA A 74 -21.75 -17.36 6.12
N LEU A 75 -21.33 -18.50 6.67
CA LEU A 75 -19.92 -18.90 6.71
C LEU A 75 -19.34 -19.12 5.32
N ILE A 76 -20.08 -19.75 4.41
CA ILE A 76 -19.65 -19.93 3.00
C ILE A 76 -19.43 -18.56 2.32
N LEU A 77 -20.35 -17.61 2.51
CA LEU A 77 -20.20 -16.25 1.98
C LEU A 77 -18.99 -15.52 2.59
N ALA A 78 -18.73 -15.70 3.89
CA ALA A 78 -17.55 -15.12 4.54
C ALA A 78 -16.23 -15.71 3.97
N VAL A 79 -16.19 -17.02 3.72
CA VAL A 79 -15.04 -17.68 3.08
C VAL A 79 -14.86 -17.19 1.62
N ALA A 80 -15.95 -16.97 0.89
CA ALA A 80 -15.90 -16.40 -0.45
C ALA A 80 -15.28 -14.99 -0.45
N ALA A 81 -15.66 -14.14 0.50
CA ALA A 81 -15.04 -12.82 0.69
C ALA A 81 -13.54 -12.92 0.98
N ASN A 82 -13.13 -13.82 1.89
CA ASN A 82 -11.72 -14.06 2.22
C ASN A 82 -10.88 -14.49 1.00
N THR A 83 -11.48 -15.21 0.06
CA THR A 83 -10.82 -15.62 -1.19
C THR A 83 -10.44 -14.39 -2.04
N GLY A 84 -11.32 -13.39 -2.11
CA GLY A 84 -11.03 -12.11 -2.76
C GLY A 84 -9.87 -11.36 -2.11
N PHE A 85 -9.88 -11.28 -0.77
CA PHE A 85 -8.79 -10.67 0.02
C PHE A 85 -7.44 -11.38 -0.13
N SER A 86 -7.46 -12.70 -0.34
CA SER A 86 -6.24 -13.48 -0.58
C SER A 86 -5.72 -13.35 -2.02
N ALA A 87 -6.60 -13.12 -2.99
CA ALA A 87 -6.24 -13.04 -4.40
C ALA A 87 -5.74 -11.64 -4.83
N PHE A 88 -6.28 -10.57 -4.26
CA PHE A 88 -5.95 -9.20 -4.65
C PHE A 88 -4.47 -8.82 -4.48
N PRO A 89 -3.76 -9.19 -3.39
CA PRO A 89 -2.33 -8.89 -3.24
C PRO A 89 -1.46 -9.47 -4.37
N MET A 90 -1.85 -10.62 -4.93
CA MET A 90 -1.14 -11.21 -6.06
C MET A 90 -1.37 -10.43 -7.35
N LEU A 91 -2.59 -9.90 -7.55
CA LEU A 91 -2.90 -9.03 -8.69
C LEU A 91 -2.12 -7.71 -8.58
N SER A 92 -2.16 -7.05 -7.42
CA SER A 92 -1.47 -5.77 -7.22
C SER A 92 0.05 -5.90 -7.35
N TYR A 93 0.63 -7.00 -6.87
CA TYR A 93 2.04 -7.33 -7.09
C TYR A 93 2.40 -7.41 -8.59
N ASN A 94 1.61 -8.13 -9.38
CA ASN A 94 1.86 -8.27 -10.81
C ASN A 94 1.72 -6.94 -11.57
N MET A 95 0.80 -6.07 -11.15
CA MET A 95 0.64 -4.73 -11.72
C MET A 95 1.78 -3.79 -11.32
N ALA A 96 2.21 -3.84 -10.06
CA ALA A 96 3.31 -3.04 -9.54
C ALA A 96 4.64 -3.41 -10.18
N LYS A 97 4.89 -4.72 -10.42
CA LYS A 97 6.06 -5.20 -11.18
C LYS A 97 6.18 -4.55 -12.56
N ASN A 98 5.04 -4.26 -13.19
CA ASN A 98 4.96 -3.60 -14.49
C ASN A 98 4.82 -2.06 -14.38
N LYS A 99 5.08 -1.48 -13.19
CA LYS A 99 5.02 -0.04 -12.89
C LYS A 99 3.63 0.62 -13.02
N TYR A 100 2.55 -0.16 -13.02
CA TYR A 100 1.17 0.37 -13.05
C TYR A 100 0.58 0.63 -11.66
N MET A 101 1.22 0.11 -10.61
CA MET A 101 0.87 0.36 -9.22
C MET A 101 2.12 0.78 -8.42
N PRO A 102 1.96 1.40 -7.24
CA PRO A 102 3.08 1.79 -6.39
C PRO A 102 4.01 0.62 -6.07
N HIS A 103 5.33 0.88 -6.01
CA HIS A 103 6.33 -0.15 -5.71
C HIS A 103 6.13 -0.81 -4.33
N MET A 104 5.39 -0.18 -3.41
CA MET A 104 4.99 -0.73 -2.11
C MET A 104 4.24 -2.08 -2.22
N TYR A 105 3.63 -2.37 -3.37
CA TYR A 105 2.97 -3.67 -3.63
C TYR A 105 3.92 -4.73 -4.21
N MET A 106 5.20 -4.41 -4.48
CA MET A 106 6.20 -5.36 -5.00
C MET A 106 6.90 -6.18 -3.90
N GLU A 107 6.72 -5.84 -2.63
CA GLU A 107 7.36 -6.55 -1.51
C GLU A 107 6.66 -7.89 -1.27
N LYS A 108 7.18 -8.94 -1.92
CA LYS A 108 6.68 -10.31 -1.80
C LYS A 108 7.29 -10.96 -0.57
N GLY A 109 6.54 -11.02 0.52
CA GLY A 109 6.87 -11.88 1.67
C GLY A 109 7.14 -11.15 2.99
N ASP A 110 7.35 -9.83 2.97
CA ASP A 110 7.18 -9.05 4.18
C ASP A 110 5.69 -8.83 4.42
N ARG A 111 5.26 -8.93 5.69
CA ARG A 111 3.87 -8.69 6.11
C ARG A 111 3.27 -7.42 5.48
N LEU A 112 4.12 -6.44 5.14
CA LEU A 112 3.79 -5.15 4.53
C LEU A 112 3.10 -5.25 3.15
N GLY A 113 3.68 -5.90 2.14
CA GLY A 113 3.08 -5.95 0.79
C GLY A 113 1.74 -6.69 0.74
N TYR A 114 1.61 -7.76 1.53
CA TYR A 114 0.36 -8.50 1.71
C TYR A 114 -0.68 -7.66 2.48
N SER A 115 -0.25 -6.95 3.53
CA SER A 115 -1.10 -6.06 4.34
C SER A 115 -1.63 -4.88 3.54
N ASN A 116 -0.81 -4.20 2.74
CA ASN A 116 -1.25 -3.05 1.95
C ASN A 116 -2.30 -3.45 0.91
N GLY A 117 -2.14 -4.62 0.28
CA GLY A 117 -3.15 -5.17 -0.62
C GLY A 117 -4.50 -5.36 0.06
N ILE A 118 -4.49 -6.01 1.23
CA ILE A 118 -5.71 -6.25 2.03
C ILE A 118 -6.35 -4.94 2.48
N LEU A 119 -5.56 -4.00 3.02
CA LEU A 119 -6.07 -2.70 3.48
C LEU A 119 -6.69 -1.89 2.34
N THR A 120 -6.06 -1.90 1.17
CA THR A 120 -6.59 -1.21 -0.02
C THR A 120 -7.92 -1.81 -0.46
N LEU A 121 -8.03 -3.15 -0.50
CA LEU A 121 -9.27 -3.81 -0.86
C LEU A 121 -10.35 -3.59 0.20
N ALA A 122 -10.00 -3.59 1.48
CA ALA A 122 -10.93 -3.35 2.58
C ALA A 122 -11.50 -1.93 2.50
N PHE A 123 -10.65 -0.94 2.29
CA PHE A 123 -11.08 0.44 2.09
C PHE A 123 -12.00 0.57 0.86
N GLY A 124 -11.62 -0.03 -0.28
CA GLY A 124 -12.46 -0.03 -1.49
C GLY A 124 -13.81 -0.70 -1.28
N ALA A 125 -13.85 -1.83 -0.56
CA ALA A 125 -15.08 -2.54 -0.22
C ALA A 125 -15.98 -1.71 0.71
N ILE A 126 -15.41 -1.03 1.72
CA ILE A 126 -16.16 -0.13 2.62
C ILE A 126 -16.77 1.03 1.82
N VAL A 127 -15.97 1.69 0.96
CA VAL A 127 -16.46 2.79 0.12
C VAL A 127 -17.60 2.31 -0.79
N LEU A 128 -17.47 1.12 -1.40
CA LEU A 128 -18.52 0.55 -2.23
C LEU A 128 -19.78 0.24 -1.42
N LEU A 129 -19.66 -0.33 -0.22
CA LEU A 129 -20.80 -0.61 0.65
C LEU A 129 -21.52 0.66 1.09
N LEU A 130 -20.79 1.75 1.36
CA LEU A 130 -21.36 3.05 1.70
C LEU A 130 -22.10 3.69 0.51
N ILE A 131 -21.57 3.59 -0.71
CA ILE A 131 -22.20 4.14 -1.92
C ILE A 131 -23.49 3.39 -2.29
N PHE A 132 -23.50 2.06 -2.13
CA PHE A 132 -24.62 1.21 -2.53
C PHE A 132 -25.56 0.83 -1.38
N GLU A 133 -25.34 1.39 -0.18
CA GLU A 133 -26.11 1.12 1.05
C GLU A 133 -26.29 -0.37 1.36
N GLY A 134 -25.31 -1.21 0.98
CA GLY A 134 -25.39 -2.66 1.12
C GLY A 134 -26.47 -3.37 0.28
N SER A 135 -27.06 -2.69 -0.72
CA SER A 135 -28.09 -3.28 -1.58
C SER A 135 -27.50 -4.30 -2.58
N THR A 136 -27.81 -5.57 -2.36
CA THR A 136 -27.39 -6.67 -3.25
C THR A 136 -27.98 -6.55 -4.65
N GLU A 137 -29.18 -5.99 -4.80
CA GLU A 137 -29.86 -5.82 -6.10
C GLU A 137 -29.06 -4.91 -7.04
N SER A 138 -28.42 -3.87 -6.50
CA SER A 138 -27.59 -2.94 -7.27
C SER A 138 -26.16 -3.46 -7.46
N LEU A 139 -25.63 -4.21 -6.48
CA LEU A 139 -24.28 -4.76 -6.51
C LEU A 139 -24.12 -5.94 -7.47
N ILE A 140 -25.15 -6.77 -7.66
CA ILE A 140 -25.06 -7.96 -8.53
C ILE A 140 -24.75 -7.60 -9.99
N PRO A 141 -25.44 -6.65 -10.66
CA PRO A 141 -25.10 -6.26 -12.03
C PRO A 141 -23.68 -5.68 -12.16
N LEU A 142 -23.25 -4.90 -11.16
CA LEU A 142 -21.91 -4.30 -11.14
C LEU A 142 -20.81 -5.35 -10.97
N TYR A 143 -21.01 -6.33 -10.08
CA TYR A 143 -20.10 -7.48 -9.96
C TYR A 143 -20.07 -8.29 -11.26
N THR A 144 -21.23 -8.51 -11.86
CA THR A 144 -21.39 -9.32 -13.06
C THR A 144 -20.60 -8.72 -14.23
N ILE A 145 -20.75 -7.42 -14.51
CA ILE A 145 -19.95 -6.77 -15.57
C ILE A 145 -18.45 -6.78 -15.22
N GLY A 146 -18.09 -6.61 -13.94
CA GLY A 146 -16.72 -6.69 -13.44
C GLY A 146 -16.06 -8.06 -13.65
N VAL A 147 -16.82 -9.15 -13.69
CA VAL A 147 -16.31 -10.52 -13.94
C VAL A 147 -16.35 -10.88 -15.43
N PHE A 148 -17.45 -10.57 -16.11
CA PHE A 148 -17.64 -10.98 -17.50
C PHE A 148 -16.79 -10.18 -18.49
N VAL A 149 -16.44 -8.93 -18.19
CA VAL A 149 -15.52 -8.15 -19.05
C VAL A 149 -14.10 -8.77 -19.05
N PRO A 150 -13.44 -9.02 -17.91
CA PRO A 150 -12.18 -9.76 -17.88
C PRO A 150 -12.26 -11.15 -18.50
N PHE A 151 -13.39 -11.87 -18.32
CA PHE A 151 -13.57 -13.16 -18.98
C PHE A 151 -13.63 -13.02 -20.50
N ALA A 152 -14.42 -12.08 -21.04
CA ALA A 152 -14.48 -11.81 -22.47
C ALA A 152 -13.09 -11.44 -23.04
N LEU A 153 -12.34 -10.59 -22.33
CA LEU A 153 -10.97 -10.20 -22.71
C LEU A 153 -9.99 -11.37 -22.66
N SER A 154 -10.07 -12.21 -21.62
CA SER A 154 -9.23 -13.40 -21.45
C SER A 154 -9.50 -14.43 -22.55
N GLN A 155 -10.78 -14.74 -22.81
CA GLN A 155 -11.17 -15.65 -23.88
C GLN A 155 -10.72 -15.13 -25.26
N THR A 156 -10.93 -13.85 -25.54
CA THR A 156 -10.47 -13.20 -26.78
C THR A 156 -8.94 -13.22 -26.90
N GLY A 157 -8.22 -12.96 -25.80
CA GLY A 157 -6.76 -13.05 -25.74
C GLY A 157 -6.26 -14.47 -26.06
N MET A 158 -6.95 -15.50 -25.56
CA MET A 158 -6.64 -16.90 -25.90
C MET A 158 -6.90 -17.19 -27.38
N VAL A 159 -7.99 -16.70 -27.97
CA VAL A 159 -8.23 -16.86 -29.41
C VAL A 159 -7.10 -16.24 -30.24
N ILE A 160 -6.64 -15.04 -29.87
CA ILE A 160 -5.49 -14.38 -30.53
C ILE A 160 -4.21 -15.21 -30.35
N HIS A 161 -3.99 -15.77 -29.15
CA HIS A 161 -2.84 -16.63 -28.86
C HIS A 161 -2.83 -17.90 -29.73
N TRP A 162 -3.94 -18.64 -29.80
CA TRP A 162 -4.06 -19.84 -30.64
C TRP A 162 -3.93 -19.51 -32.13
N LYS A 163 -4.44 -18.35 -32.57
CA LYS A 163 -4.25 -17.86 -33.94
C LYS A 163 -2.78 -17.63 -34.27
N LYS A 164 -2.02 -17.04 -33.33
CA LYS A 164 -0.58 -16.81 -33.49
C LYS A 164 0.22 -18.11 -33.49
N GLN A 165 -0.16 -19.10 -32.69
CA GLN A 165 0.60 -20.34 -32.53
C GLN A 165 0.28 -21.40 -33.62
N TYR A 166 -0.98 -21.55 -34.02
CA TYR A 166 -1.43 -22.64 -34.92
C TYR A 166 -1.88 -22.18 -36.30
N GLY A 167 -1.78 -20.88 -36.59
CA GLY A 167 -2.09 -20.32 -37.91
C GLY A 167 -3.49 -20.72 -38.40
N LYS A 168 -3.57 -21.40 -39.55
CA LYS A 168 -4.84 -21.81 -40.18
C LYS A 168 -5.64 -22.86 -39.40
N GLN A 169 -5.03 -23.62 -38.48
CA GLN A 169 -5.71 -24.65 -37.69
C GLN A 169 -6.25 -24.13 -36.34
N PHE A 170 -6.17 -22.82 -36.09
CA PHE A 170 -6.56 -22.22 -34.80
C PHE A 170 -8.02 -22.48 -34.42
N LEU A 171 -8.92 -22.61 -35.40
CA LEU A 171 -10.35 -22.80 -35.18
C LEU A 171 -10.65 -24.06 -34.34
N LYS A 172 -9.92 -25.16 -34.57
CA LYS A 172 -10.10 -26.41 -33.83
C LYS A 172 -9.80 -26.24 -32.33
N HIS A 173 -8.77 -25.47 -31.99
CA HIS A 173 -8.35 -25.24 -30.60
C HIS A 173 -9.06 -24.03 -29.95
N SER A 174 -9.64 -23.14 -30.77
CA SER A 174 -10.26 -21.90 -30.29
C SER A 174 -11.77 -21.98 -30.16
N LEU A 175 -12.44 -23.04 -30.63
CA LEU A 175 -13.91 -23.12 -30.65
C LEU A 175 -14.53 -22.87 -29.27
N ALA A 176 -14.00 -23.51 -28.23
CA ALA A 176 -14.47 -23.31 -26.86
C ALA A 176 -14.25 -21.87 -26.37
N ASN A 177 -13.10 -21.27 -26.69
CA ASN A 177 -12.79 -19.88 -26.31
C ASN A 177 -13.67 -18.87 -27.08
N ILE A 178 -13.96 -19.13 -28.36
CA ILE A 178 -14.84 -18.30 -29.18
C ILE A 178 -16.27 -18.35 -28.64
N LEU A 179 -16.79 -19.55 -28.35
CA LEU A 179 -18.10 -19.71 -27.74
C LEU A 179 -18.17 -19.01 -26.38
N GLY A 180 -17.15 -19.20 -25.54
CA GLY A 180 -17.04 -18.53 -24.24
C GLY A 180 -17.03 -17.01 -24.38
N ALA A 181 -16.25 -16.45 -25.31
CA ALA A 181 -16.22 -15.02 -25.59
C ALA A 181 -17.59 -14.51 -26.07
N ALA A 182 -18.23 -15.23 -26.99
CA ALA A 182 -19.56 -14.87 -27.51
C ALA A 182 -20.63 -14.84 -26.42
N ILE A 183 -20.63 -15.83 -25.51
CA ILE A 183 -21.54 -15.86 -24.35
C ILE A 183 -21.25 -14.66 -23.43
N CYS A 184 -19.97 -14.38 -23.11
CA CYS A 184 -19.62 -13.25 -22.25
C CYS A 184 -20.02 -11.90 -22.87
N TYR A 185 -19.74 -11.68 -24.16
CA TYR A 185 -20.13 -10.46 -24.85
C TYR A 185 -21.65 -10.32 -24.95
N THR A 186 -22.38 -11.41 -25.17
CA THR A 186 -23.85 -11.41 -25.16
C THR A 186 -24.38 -10.99 -23.79
N ILE A 187 -23.86 -11.58 -22.69
CA ILE A 187 -24.27 -11.21 -21.32
C ILE A 187 -23.97 -9.75 -21.03
N VAL A 188 -22.76 -9.28 -21.36
CA VAL A 188 -22.39 -7.86 -21.18
C VAL A 188 -23.30 -6.96 -22.01
N GLY A 189 -23.60 -7.32 -23.26
CA GLY A 189 -24.52 -6.58 -24.13
C GLY A 189 -25.93 -6.47 -23.55
N ILE A 190 -26.50 -7.60 -23.09
CA ILE A 190 -27.82 -7.63 -22.42
C ILE A 190 -27.80 -6.72 -21.19
N LEU A 191 -26.75 -6.78 -20.37
CA LEU A 191 -26.63 -5.97 -19.16
C LEU A 191 -26.53 -4.47 -19.49
N LEU A 192 -25.77 -4.10 -20.51
CA LEU A 192 -25.66 -2.71 -20.95
C LEU A 192 -26.98 -2.16 -21.51
N LEU A 193 -27.76 -2.99 -22.22
CA LEU A 193 -29.03 -2.55 -22.80
C LEU A 193 -30.15 -2.47 -21.75
N PHE A 194 -30.27 -3.46 -20.86
CA PHE A 194 -31.43 -3.60 -19.96
C PHE A 194 -31.16 -3.18 -18.51
N ARG A 195 -29.89 -3.04 -18.09
CA ARG A 195 -29.51 -2.77 -16.70
C ARG A 195 -28.51 -1.61 -16.59
N LEU A 196 -28.49 -0.69 -17.55
CA LEU A 196 -27.58 0.47 -17.56
C LEU A 196 -27.67 1.30 -16.28
N GLY A 197 -28.88 1.50 -15.74
CA GLY A 197 -29.10 2.25 -14.50
C GLY A 197 -28.48 1.62 -13.24
N ALA A 198 -28.18 0.32 -13.24
CA ALA A 198 -27.45 -0.33 -12.16
C ALA A 198 -25.92 -0.37 -12.43
N ILE A 199 -25.53 -0.31 -13.69
CA ILE A 199 -24.15 -0.54 -14.16
C ILE A 199 -23.39 0.77 -14.39
N TRP A 200 -24.09 1.90 -14.54
CA TRP A 200 -23.46 3.19 -14.82
C TRP A 200 -22.25 3.53 -13.92
N PRO A 201 -22.18 3.15 -12.61
CA PRO A 201 -21.02 3.45 -11.78
C PRO A 201 -19.74 2.74 -12.24
N PHE A 202 -19.86 1.63 -12.98
CA PHE A 202 -18.72 0.89 -13.53
C PHE A 202 -17.82 1.76 -14.41
N PHE A 203 -18.40 2.58 -15.28
CA PHE A 203 -17.67 3.38 -16.26
C PHE A 203 -16.78 4.47 -15.65
N PRO A 204 -17.26 5.35 -14.75
CA PRO A 204 -16.40 6.32 -14.08
C PRO A 204 -15.37 5.64 -13.20
N ILE A 205 -15.71 4.54 -12.51
CA ILE A 205 -14.76 3.79 -11.68
C ILE A 205 -13.60 3.25 -12.53
N ILE A 206 -13.89 2.57 -13.65
CA ILE A 206 -12.83 2.00 -14.49
C ILE A 206 -12.01 3.10 -15.17
N ALA A 207 -12.64 4.20 -15.60
CA ALA A 207 -11.93 5.35 -16.16
C ALA A 207 -10.97 5.98 -15.14
N ALA A 208 -11.41 6.19 -13.91
CA ALA A 208 -10.59 6.72 -12.83
C ALA A 208 -9.42 5.78 -12.48
N LEU A 209 -9.67 4.48 -12.40
CA LEU A 209 -8.61 3.48 -12.15
C LEU A 209 -7.60 3.42 -13.29
N MET A 210 -8.05 3.44 -14.56
CA MET A 210 -7.14 3.48 -15.72
C MET A 210 -6.29 4.74 -15.71
N TRP A 211 -6.90 5.90 -15.46
CA TRP A 211 -6.18 7.17 -15.36
C TRP A 211 -5.13 7.13 -14.24
N LEU A 212 -5.49 6.62 -13.05
CA LEU A 212 -4.57 6.44 -11.94
C LEU A 212 -3.37 5.55 -12.31
N PHE A 213 -3.62 4.35 -12.86
CA PHE A 213 -2.55 3.41 -13.21
C PHE A 213 -1.62 3.94 -14.31
N LEU A 214 -2.17 4.63 -15.31
CA LEU A 214 -1.38 5.25 -16.37
C LEU A 214 -0.59 6.46 -15.86
N SER A 215 -1.17 7.25 -14.96
CA SER A 215 -0.49 8.38 -14.31
C SER A 215 0.71 7.91 -13.49
N ILE A 216 0.55 6.85 -12.69
CA ILE A 216 1.64 6.23 -11.92
C ILE A 216 2.76 5.75 -12.85
N LYS A 217 2.42 5.03 -13.92
CA LYS A 217 3.41 4.55 -14.89
C LYS A 217 4.17 5.70 -15.55
N ASN A 218 3.46 6.75 -15.95
CA ASN A 218 4.07 7.93 -16.56
C ASN A 218 4.98 8.66 -15.57
N HIS A 219 4.58 8.78 -14.30
CA HIS A 219 5.43 9.33 -13.25
C HIS A 219 6.73 8.53 -13.10
N TYR A 220 6.65 7.20 -13.00
CA TYR A 220 7.85 6.37 -12.89
C TYR A 220 8.75 6.41 -14.13
N ASN A 221 8.18 6.53 -15.33
CA ASN A 221 8.97 6.70 -16.54
C ASN A 221 9.70 8.04 -16.54
N LYS A 222 9.06 9.13 -16.10
CA LYS A 222 9.70 10.46 -15.96
C LYS A 222 10.84 10.44 -14.93
N VAL A 223 10.62 9.84 -13.77
CA VAL A 223 11.66 9.69 -12.74
C VAL A 223 12.83 8.85 -13.25
N ALA A 224 12.55 7.74 -13.94
CA ALA A 224 13.60 6.89 -14.51
C ALA A 224 14.40 7.60 -15.61
N LEU A 225 13.80 8.55 -16.34
CA LEU A 225 14.53 9.38 -17.31
C LEU A 225 15.43 10.41 -16.62
N GLN A 226 15.00 11.00 -15.50
CA GLN A 226 15.79 11.98 -14.75
C GLN A 226 16.91 11.38 -13.92
N LEU A 227 16.76 10.13 -13.47
CA LEU A 227 17.76 9.42 -12.67
C LEU A 227 18.65 8.50 -13.50
N ARG A 228 18.48 8.49 -14.83
CA ARG A 228 19.39 7.77 -15.71
C ARG A 228 20.74 8.47 -15.67
N LEU A 229 21.79 7.68 -15.43
CA LEU A 229 23.15 8.16 -15.53
C LEU A 229 23.43 8.49 -17.00
N ASP A 230 23.67 9.77 -17.30
CA ASP A 230 24.25 10.17 -18.57
C ASP A 230 25.74 9.80 -18.59
N GLU A 231 26.31 9.60 -19.78
CA GLU A 231 27.69 9.13 -19.94
C GLU A 231 28.74 10.16 -19.44
N ASP A 232 28.38 11.45 -19.38
CA ASP A 232 29.22 12.55 -18.88
C ASP A 232 28.93 12.87 -17.40
N ILE A 233 29.28 11.95 -16.50
CA ILE A 233 29.18 12.19 -15.06
C ILE A 233 30.33 13.11 -14.62
N GLU A 234 30.04 14.37 -14.31
CA GLU A 234 30.95 15.23 -13.57
C GLU A 234 31.19 14.64 -12.17
N ARG A 235 32.40 14.15 -11.91
CA ARG A 235 32.81 13.72 -10.57
C ARG A 235 33.05 14.96 -9.73
N ILE A 236 32.19 15.18 -8.73
CA ILE A 236 32.37 16.24 -7.75
C ILE A 236 33.26 15.69 -6.62
N ASP A 237 34.52 16.13 -6.59
CA ASP A 237 35.43 15.87 -5.47
C ASP A 237 35.29 16.99 -4.44
N PHE A 238 34.96 16.62 -3.20
CA PHE A 238 34.84 17.58 -2.10
C PHE A 238 36.18 17.70 -1.37
N ALA A 239 36.59 18.94 -1.05
CA ALA A 239 37.88 19.22 -0.40
C ALA A 239 37.89 18.92 1.10
N GLY A 240 36.71 18.83 1.73
CA GLY A 240 36.56 18.58 3.16
C GLY A 240 35.08 18.53 3.57
N ASN A 241 34.82 18.37 4.87
CA ASN A 241 33.46 18.29 5.41
C ASN A 241 33.29 19.14 6.68
N THR A 242 32.30 20.02 6.66
CA THR A 242 31.84 20.77 7.84
C THR A 242 30.68 20.01 8.50
N VAL A 243 30.87 19.60 9.75
CA VAL A 243 29.86 18.85 10.51
C VAL A 243 29.22 19.76 11.54
N LEU A 244 27.92 20.00 11.38
CA LEU A 244 27.09 20.74 12.31
C LEU A 244 26.33 19.76 13.22
N VAL A 245 26.64 19.75 14.52
CA VAL A 245 25.94 18.89 15.49
C VAL A 245 24.88 19.69 16.22
N LEU A 246 23.61 19.26 16.14
CA LEU A 246 22.53 19.89 16.91
C LEU A 246 22.55 19.39 18.36
N VAL A 247 22.82 20.29 19.29
CA VAL A 247 22.95 19.97 20.72
C VAL A 247 21.81 20.59 21.50
N GLY A 248 20.98 19.75 22.12
CA GLY A 248 19.97 20.20 23.08
C GLY A 248 20.57 20.41 24.46
N ASN A 249 21.06 19.32 25.06
CA ASN A 249 21.79 19.31 26.34
C ASN A 249 23.09 18.53 26.18
N VAL A 250 24.03 18.67 27.13
CA VAL A 250 25.19 17.77 27.22
C VAL A 250 24.72 16.45 27.82
N THR A 251 24.71 15.40 27.02
CA THR A 251 24.27 14.06 27.42
C THR A 251 25.21 13.02 26.81
N ARG A 252 25.12 11.75 27.24
CA ARG A 252 25.86 10.64 26.60
C ARG A 252 25.59 10.53 25.10
N VAL A 253 24.37 10.89 24.67
CA VAL A 253 23.99 10.91 23.25
C VAL A 253 24.77 12.00 22.51
N SER A 254 24.83 13.20 23.08
CA SER A 254 25.57 14.33 22.53
C SER A 254 27.06 14.04 22.46
N VAL A 255 27.65 13.46 23.51
CA VAL A 255 29.08 13.07 23.52
C VAL A 255 29.41 12.05 22.43
N GLY A 256 28.60 11.00 22.29
CA GLY A 256 28.76 10.01 21.22
C GLY A 256 28.65 10.64 19.82
N ALA A 257 27.69 11.54 19.63
CA ALA A 257 27.52 12.27 18.38
C ALA A 257 28.72 13.19 18.07
N MET A 258 29.27 13.89 19.07
CA MET A 258 30.47 14.73 18.88
C MET A 258 31.71 13.89 18.51
N ASN A 259 31.90 12.74 19.14
CA ASN A 259 33.01 11.84 18.81
C ASN A 259 32.89 11.31 17.38
N TYR A 260 31.67 10.97 16.93
CA TYR A 260 31.43 10.61 15.54
C TYR A 260 31.65 11.79 14.58
N ALA A 261 31.23 13.00 14.96
CA ALA A 261 31.50 14.20 14.16
C ALA A 261 33.01 14.43 13.94
N ARG A 262 33.83 14.18 14.98
CA ARG A 262 35.31 14.23 14.88
C ARG A 262 35.92 13.23 13.91
N SER A 263 35.27 12.10 13.66
CA SER A 263 35.80 11.10 12.72
C SER A 263 35.47 11.38 11.26
N ILE A 264 34.49 12.26 10.98
CA ILE A 264 33.99 12.50 9.62
C ILE A 264 34.15 13.95 9.14
N GLY A 265 34.50 14.88 10.03
CA GLY A 265 34.52 16.32 9.73
C GLY A 265 35.86 16.97 10.02
N ASP A 266 36.26 17.86 9.12
CA ASP A 266 37.44 18.73 9.28
C ASP A 266 37.08 19.95 10.13
N ASP A 267 35.90 20.53 9.88
CA ASP A 267 35.35 21.67 10.62
C ASP A 267 34.12 21.21 11.43
N ILE A 268 34.17 21.30 12.76
CA ILE A 268 33.07 20.83 13.64
C ILE A 268 32.46 22.02 14.37
N ILE A 269 31.14 22.16 14.24
CA ILE A 269 30.37 23.23 14.87
C ILE A 269 29.27 22.58 15.71
N ALA A 270 29.25 22.85 17.00
CA ALA A 270 28.13 22.51 17.87
C ALA A 270 27.13 23.67 17.87
N MET A 271 25.88 23.38 17.54
CA MET A 271 24.81 24.37 17.47
C MET A 271 23.75 24.09 18.53
N HIS A 272 23.49 25.11 19.33
CA HIS A 272 22.39 25.14 20.28
C HIS A 272 21.44 26.30 19.95
N VAL A 273 20.15 26.12 20.23
CA VAL A 273 19.15 27.17 20.02
C VAL A 273 18.47 27.49 21.34
N SER A 274 18.80 28.64 21.90
CA SER A 274 18.24 29.15 23.14
C SER A 274 16.96 29.93 22.92
N THR A 275 15.98 29.72 23.81
CA THR A 275 14.79 30.57 23.90
C THR A 275 14.91 31.51 25.09
N LYS A 276 14.20 32.66 25.06
CA LYS A 276 14.21 33.61 26.21
C LYS A 276 13.80 32.96 27.54
N GLU A 277 12.96 31.93 27.50
CA GLU A 277 12.48 31.20 28.69
C GLU A 277 13.52 30.21 29.24
N THR A 278 14.47 29.76 28.42
CA THR A 278 15.47 28.73 28.78
C THR A 278 16.88 29.29 28.97
N GLN A 279 17.06 30.60 28.77
CA GLN A 279 18.37 31.24 28.67
C GLN A 279 19.31 30.97 29.86
N GLU A 280 18.80 30.82 31.08
CA GLU A 280 19.62 30.46 32.24
C GLU A 280 20.17 29.03 32.17
N LYS A 281 19.31 28.04 31.83
CA LYS A 281 19.73 26.65 31.65
C LYS A 281 20.65 26.49 30.44
N ASP A 282 20.41 27.25 29.38
CA ASP A 282 21.20 27.15 28.16
C ASP A 282 22.63 27.71 28.36
N ARG A 283 22.80 28.67 29.28
CA ARG A 283 24.14 29.13 29.72
C ARG A 283 24.90 28.05 30.50
N GLU A 284 24.20 27.26 31.30
CA GLU A 284 24.79 26.10 32.00
C GLU A 284 25.24 25.05 30.98
N VAL A 285 24.38 24.72 30.00
CA VAL A 285 24.71 23.81 28.90
C VAL A 285 25.93 24.29 28.11
N ALA A 286 26.03 25.60 27.83
CA ALA A 286 27.18 26.17 27.12
C ALA A 286 28.49 26.02 27.92
N ARG A 287 28.44 26.23 29.24
CA ARG A 287 29.61 26.04 30.13
C ARG A 287 30.02 24.57 30.19
N GLU A 288 29.08 23.69 30.47
CA GLU A 288 29.33 22.25 30.51
C GLU A 288 29.89 21.75 29.17
N PHE A 289 29.35 22.24 28.05
CA PHE A 289 29.85 21.87 26.73
C PHE A 289 31.31 22.29 26.54
N GLN A 290 31.67 23.50 26.96
CA GLN A 290 33.02 24.04 26.82
C GLN A 290 34.04 23.32 27.72
N GLU A 291 33.60 22.76 28.86
CA GLU A 291 34.42 21.90 29.71
C GLU A 291 34.72 20.55 29.06
N TYR A 292 33.73 19.91 28.42
CA TYR A 292 33.92 18.61 27.76
C TYR A 292 34.58 18.70 26.37
N PHE A 293 34.33 19.78 25.63
CA PHE A 293 34.77 19.97 24.24
C PHE A 293 35.36 21.36 24.00
N PRO A 294 36.53 21.68 24.60
CA PRO A 294 37.14 23.02 24.51
C PRO A 294 37.54 23.39 23.08
N ASP A 295 37.87 22.40 22.25
CA ASP A 295 38.39 22.60 20.89
C ASP A 295 37.28 22.79 19.83
N ILE A 296 36.01 22.66 20.23
CA ILE A 296 34.87 22.69 19.29
C ILE A 296 34.14 24.01 19.41
N GLN A 297 33.87 24.65 18.27
CA GLN A 297 33.10 25.88 18.23
C GLN A 297 31.66 25.63 18.67
N PHE A 298 31.27 26.19 19.81
CA PHE A 298 29.89 26.19 20.29
C PHE A 298 29.19 27.49 19.86
N THR A 299 28.17 27.37 19.01
CA THR A 299 27.35 28.49 18.54
C THR A 299 25.97 28.42 19.17
N ASN A 300 25.68 29.40 20.03
CA ASN A 300 24.35 29.57 20.59
C ASN A 300 23.54 30.57 19.76
N ILE A 301 22.37 30.16 19.27
CA ILE A 301 21.45 31.02 18.53
C ILE A 301 20.28 31.38 19.42
N GLU A 302 20.21 32.63 19.82
CA GLU A 302 19.08 33.15 20.60
C GLU A 302 17.87 33.41 19.70
N THR A 303 16.70 32.91 20.09
CA THR A 303 15.43 33.19 19.44
C THR A 303 14.41 33.75 20.44
N SER A 304 13.77 34.85 20.06
CA SER A 304 12.68 35.47 20.83
C SER A 304 11.38 34.65 20.79
N TYR A 305 11.24 33.73 19.83
CA TYR A 305 10.06 32.89 19.67
C TYR A 305 10.37 31.45 20.06
N ARG A 306 9.36 30.70 20.54
CA ARG A 306 9.40 29.24 20.77
C ARG A 306 9.63 28.40 19.49
N ASN A 307 10.01 29.04 18.38
CA ASN A 307 10.29 28.40 17.11
C ASN A 307 11.80 28.20 16.96
N ILE A 308 12.24 26.96 17.20
CA ILE A 308 13.64 26.54 17.07
C ILE A 308 14.01 26.25 15.61
N ILE A 309 13.04 25.82 14.80
CA ILE A 309 13.27 25.30 13.44
C ILE A 309 13.76 26.40 12.50
N ARG A 310 13.08 27.56 12.45
CA ARG A 310 13.46 28.65 11.53
C ARG A 310 14.87 29.20 11.78
N PRO A 311 15.28 29.50 13.03
CA PRO A 311 16.67 29.85 13.34
C PRO A 311 17.67 28.78 12.90
N THR A 312 17.39 27.50 13.15
CA THR A 312 18.25 26.39 12.70
C THR A 312 18.44 26.37 11.20
N LEU A 313 17.35 26.44 10.44
CA LEU A 313 17.44 26.44 8.98
C LEU A 313 18.25 27.63 8.45
N ARG A 314 18.02 28.84 8.96
CA ARG A 314 18.79 30.03 8.53
C ARG A 314 20.28 29.90 8.81
N TYR A 315 20.64 29.27 9.92
CA TYR A 315 22.03 29.04 10.27
C TYR A 315 22.68 27.99 9.39
N VAL A 316 21.99 26.86 9.16
CA VAL A 316 22.43 25.83 8.22
C VAL A 316 22.64 26.42 6.83
N ASP A 317 21.71 27.26 6.34
CA ASP A 317 21.84 27.95 5.04
C ASP A 317 23.06 28.89 5.00
N ARG A 318 23.45 29.48 6.14
CA ARG A 318 24.67 30.30 6.22
C ARG A 318 25.93 29.43 6.15
N ILE A 319 25.99 28.36 6.94
CA ILE A 319 27.12 27.43 6.95
C ILE A 319 27.27 26.71 5.61
N ALA A 320 26.18 26.30 4.97
CA ALA A 320 26.19 25.71 3.63
C ALA A 320 26.87 26.62 2.60
N ARG A 321 26.56 27.92 2.60
CA ARG A 321 27.19 28.91 1.70
C ARG A 321 28.66 29.17 2.03
N GLU A 322 29.05 29.08 3.31
CA GLU A 322 30.44 29.23 3.73
C GLU A 322 31.28 28.00 3.34
N ALA A 323 30.72 26.80 3.52
CA ALA A 323 31.34 25.54 3.15
C ALA A 323 31.48 25.40 1.62
N GLU A 324 30.47 25.79 0.86
CA GLU A 324 30.49 25.78 -0.61
C GLU A 324 31.65 26.62 -1.17
N LYS A 325 31.93 27.79 -0.57
CA LYS A 325 33.08 28.63 -0.95
C LYS A 325 34.44 27.97 -0.68
N LYS A 326 34.50 27.06 0.29
CA LYS A 326 35.70 26.25 0.59
C LYS A 326 35.76 24.95 -0.23
N GLY A 327 34.71 24.62 -0.99
CA GLY A 327 34.55 23.30 -1.61
C GLY A 327 34.25 22.18 -0.63
N TYR A 328 33.68 22.49 0.54
CA TYR A 328 33.37 21.53 1.61
C TYR A 328 31.92 21.05 1.52
N THR A 329 31.66 19.80 1.91
CA THR A 329 30.30 19.31 2.19
C THR A 329 29.80 19.81 3.54
N VAL A 330 28.48 19.92 3.70
CA VAL A 330 27.87 20.16 5.02
C VAL A 330 27.10 18.94 5.47
N THR A 331 27.48 18.39 6.63
CA THR A 331 26.74 17.31 7.30
C THR A 331 26.07 17.84 8.56
N VAL A 332 24.75 17.84 8.60
CA VAL A 332 23.98 18.13 9.83
C VAL A 332 23.74 16.83 10.57
N LEU A 333 24.41 16.66 11.71
CA LEU A 333 24.26 15.51 12.59
C LEU A 333 23.17 15.79 13.62
N VAL A 334 22.12 14.97 13.60
CA VAL A 334 20.99 15.04 14.54
C VAL A 334 21.09 13.89 15.54
N PRO A 335 21.51 14.14 16.79
CA PRO A 335 21.50 13.12 17.83
C PRO A 335 20.05 12.74 18.19
N GLN A 336 19.80 11.45 18.31
CA GLN A 336 18.50 10.92 18.71
C GLN A 336 18.69 9.72 19.64
N PHE A 337 17.78 9.55 20.59
CA PHE A 337 17.70 8.33 21.38
C PHE A 337 16.56 7.46 20.85
N ILE A 338 16.75 6.15 20.88
CA ILE A 338 15.75 5.17 20.48
C ILE A 338 15.31 4.45 21.75
N PRO A 339 14.04 4.58 22.15
CA PRO A 339 13.51 3.89 23.32
C PRO A 339 13.41 2.38 23.07
N ASN A 340 13.36 1.61 24.17
CA ASN A 340 13.27 0.15 24.09
C ASN A 340 11.90 -0.31 23.55
N HIS A 341 10.82 0.42 23.86
CA HIS A 341 9.48 0.11 23.38
C HIS A 341 8.91 1.15 22.40
N GLN A 342 8.26 0.67 21.33
CA GLN A 342 7.70 1.52 20.27
C GLN A 342 6.63 2.51 20.77
N TRP A 343 5.87 2.17 21.82
CA TRP A 343 4.86 3.07 22.39
C TRP A 343 5.48 4.28 23.12
N GLN A 344 6.70 4.14 23.64
CA GLN A 344 7.41 5.24 24.31
C GLN A 344 7.79 6.36 23.32
N ASN A 345 7.91 6.06 22.01
CA ASN A 345 8.15 7.08 20.98
C ASN A 345 7.08 8.19 20.95
N ILE A 346 5.85 7.90 21.39
CA ILE A 346 4.77 8.90 21.45
C ILE A 346 5.01 9.89 22.61
N LEU A 347 5.66 9.44 23.68
CA LEU A 347 5.92 10.24 24.88
C LEU A 347 7.16 11.14 24.74
N HIS A 348 8.00 10.89 23.74
CA HIS A 348 9.25 11.60 23.55
C HIS A 348 9.17 12.69 22.48
N ASN A 349 10.00 13.72 22.67
CA ASN A 349 9.97 14.93 21.86
C ASN A 349 10.43 14.64 20.41
N GLN A 350 9.49 14.66 19.47
CA GLN A 350 9.69 14.39 18.03
C GLN A 350 10.42 15.51 17.27
N MET A 351 11.14 16.39 17.97
CA MET A 351 11.85 17.51 17.34
C MET A 351 12.95 17.07 16.37
N SER A 352 13.63 15.95 16.66
CA SER A 352 14.59 15.36 15.72
C SER A 352 13.92 14.96 14.40
N LEU A 353 12.73 14.35 14.46
CA LEU A 353 11.95 13.96 13.29
C LEU A 353 11.50 15.20 12.48
N LYS A 354 10.99 16.23 13.16
CA LYS A 354 10.62 17.51 12.54
C LYS A 354 11.82 18.17 11.87
N MET A 355 12.97 18.22 12.55
CA MET A 355 14.17 18.86 12.01
C MET A 355 14.65 18.18 10.73
N LYS A 356 14.72 16.83 10.72
CA LYS A 356 15.05 16.07 9.51
C LYS A 356 14.07 16.35 8.38
N TYR A 357 12.76 16.42 8.67
CA TYR A 357 11.74 16.73 7.67
C TYR A 357 11.97 18.09 7.00
N TYR A 358 12.27 19.14 7.79
CA TYR A 358 12.52 20.47 7.24
C TYR A 358 13.87 20.61 6.54
N LEU A 359 14.92 19.98 7.06
CA LEU A 359 16.25 19.99 6.45
C LEU A 359 16.29 19.22 5.12
N LYS A 360 15.43 18.20 4.93
CA LYS A 360 15.39 17.38 3.70
C LYS A 360 15.19 18.20 2.42
N TRP A 361 14.58 19.37 2.53
CA TRP A 361 14.30 20.26 1.39
C TRP A 361 15.44 21.23 1.08
N ARG A 362 16.59 21.12 1.76
CA ARG A 362 17.78 21.93 1.49
C ARG A 362 18.72 21.20 0.56
N GLU A 363 19.18 21.90 -0.46
CA GLU A 363 20.20 21.43 -1.38
C GLU A 363 21.57 21.44 -0.70
N ASN A 364 22.45 20.51 -1.09
CA ASN A 364 23.84 20.43 -0.63
C ASN A 364 24.03 20.24 0.89
N VAL A 365 23.01 19.79 1.61
CA VAL A 365 23.09 19.45 3.04
C VAL A 365 22.83 17.96 3.23
N VAL A 366 23.83 17.25 3.76
CA VAL A 366 23.71 15.85 4.15
C VAL A 366 23.15 15.79 5.56
N ILE A 367 22.08 15.04 5.77
CA ILE A 367 21.49 14.85 7.09
C ILE A 367 21.90 13.48 7.61
N SER A 368 22.58 13.46 8.75
CA SER A 368 22.98 12.23 9.43
C SER A 368 22.32 12.14 10.80
N SER A 369 22.14 10.92 11.30
CA SER A 369 21.49 10.67 12.60
C SER A 369 22.38 9.78 13.45
N TYR A 370 22.70 10.24 14.65
CA TYR A 370 23.38 9.42 15.65
C TYR A 370 22.34 8.84 16.60
N SER A 371 22.15 7.53 16.56
CA SER A 371 21.14 6.83 17.37
C SER A 371 21.76 6.21 18.62
N TYR A 372 21.32 6.63 19.80
CA TYR A 372 21.67 5.99 21.06
C TYR A 372 20.50 5.14 21.56
N HIS A 373 20.69 3.83 21.67
CA HIS A 373 19.66 2.92 22.16
C HIS A 373 19.61 2.93 23.68
N LEU A 374 18.44 3.25 24.23
CA LEU A 374 18.21 3.12 25.67
C LEU A 374 18.16 1.62 26.02
N LYS A 375 18.78 1.26 27.15
CA LYS A 375 18.83 -0.13 27.61
C LYS A 375 17.54 -0.56 28.31
N GLU A 376 16.79 0.40 28.84
CA GLU A 376 15.54 0.21 29.58
C GLU A 376 14.45 1.09 28.99
#